data_AF-A0A962BYB4-F1
#
_entry.id   AF-A0A962BYB4-F1
#
_cell.length_a   1.000
_cell.length_b   1.000
_cell.length_c   1.000
_cell.angle_alpha   90.00
_cell.angle_beta   90.00
_cell.angle_gamma   90.00
#
_symmetry.space_group_name_H-M   'P 1'
#
loop_
_entity.id
_entity.type
_entity.pdbx_description
1 polymer ?
#
loop_
_entity_poly.entity_id
_entity_poly.type
_entity_poly.pdbx_seq_one_letter_code
_entity_poly.pdbx_strand_id
1 'polypeptide(L)'
;IVDATADAVCAFKPQIAHFAALGAEEALRHLIAHIHTLHPGVPVILDSKRGDIGSTAEHYATEAFDRYAADAVTVNPYLGRDSAQPFLDRADRGVIVLCRTSNPGSGEFQDALIDGRPLYQHVAERVARDWNGNGNCLLVVGATWPKELAEVRALVGDLPFLVPGIGAQGGDVEAVLKNGATADGDGLVISSSRAILYAGNGDDFADAARSAAITQRDEINHYR
;
A
#
# COMPACT_ATOMS: atom_id res chain seq x y z
N ILE A 1 5.88 -19.23 1.61
CA ILE A 1 6.24 -17.79 1.58
C ILE A 1 5.78 -17.11 2.84
N VAL A 2 4.48 -16.93 3.10
CA VAL A 2 3.96 -16.28 4.32
C VAL A 2 4.66 -16.80 5.58
N ASP A 3 4.62 -18.11 5.83
CA ASP A 3 5.20 -18.71 7.03
C ASP A 3 6.71 -18.50 7.15
N ALA A 4 7.40 -18.38 6.02
CA ALA A 4 8.84 -18.19 5.97
C ALA A 4 9.26 -16.73 6.15
N THR A 5 8.34 -15.76 5.98
CA THR A 5 8.67 -14.33 5.95
C THR A 5 7.91 -13.49 6.98
N ALA A 6 6.94 -14.04 7.70
CA ALA A 6 6.03 -13.28 8.57
C ALA A 6 6.74 -12.51 9.69
N ASP A 7 7.87 -13.01 10.20
CA ASP A 7 8.70 -12.36 11.23
C ASP A 7 9.62 -11.25 10.66
N ALA A 8 9.68 -11.10 9.33
CA ALA A 8 10.53 -10.13 8.66
C ALA A 8 9.74 -8.99 7.98
N VAL A 9 8.41 -9.02 8.02
CA VAL A 9 7.54 -8.05 7.33
C VAL A 9 6.59 -7.35 8.29
N CYS A 10 6.21 -6.12 7.97
CA CYS A 10 5.19 -5.38 8.72
C CYS A 10 3.76 -5.58 8.21
N ALA A 11 3.58 -6.09 6.99
CA ALA A 11 2.28 -6.39 6.39
C ALA A 11 2.43 -7.34 5.19
N PHE A 12 1.37 -8.07 4.86
CA PHE A 12 1.22 -8.73 3.56
C PHE A 12 0.26 -7.96 2.66
N LYS A 13 0.59 -7.81 1.38
CA LYS A 13 -0.21 -7.03 0.43
C LYS A 13 -0.59 -7.81 -0.83
N PRO A 14 -1.56 -8.74 -0.79
CA PRO A 14 -2.05 -9.42 -1.99
C PRO A 14 -2.67 -8.43 -2.99
N GLN A 15 -2.33 -8.59 -4.26
CA GLN A 15 -2.92 -7.83 -5.38
C GLN A 15 -4.05 -8.66 -6.00
N ILE A 16 -5.30 -8.22 -5.79
CA ILE A 16 -6.50 -9.02 -6.10
C ILE A 16 -6.59 -9.44 -7.57
N ALA A 17 -6.06 -8.61 -8.49
CA ALA A 17 -6.10 -8.89 -9.92
C ALA A 17 -5.42 -10.21 -10.30
N HIS A 18 -4.34 -10.61 -9.61
CA HIS A 18 -3.65 -11.88 -9.89
C HIS A 18 -4.53 -13.11 -9.58
N PHE A 19 -5.41 -12.99 -8.59
CA PHE A 19 -6.32 -14.07 -8.20
C PHE A 19 -7.58 -14.06 -9.06
N ALA A 20 -8.20 -12.89 -9.24
CA ALA A 20 -9.42 -12.74 -10.03
C ALA A 20 -9.22 -13.15 -11.51
N ALA A 21 -8.07 -12.83 -12.11
CA ALA A 21 -7.77 -13.22 -13.48
C ALA A 21 -7.73 -14.75 -13.71
N LEU A 22 -7.60 -15.54 -12.64
CA LEU A 22 -7.53 -17.00 -12.67
C LEU A 22 -8.76 -17.66 -12.02
N GLY A 23 -9.76 -16.90 -11.58
CA GLY A 23 -10.88 -17.43 -10.79
C GLY A 23 -10.43 -18.02 -9.45
N ALA A 24 -9.36 -17.48 -8.88
CA ALA A 24 -8.70 -17.98 -7.67
C ALA A 24 -9.05 -17.15 -6.41
N GLU A 25 -10.23 -16.52 -6.37
CA GLU A 25 -10.70 -15.73 -5.23
C GLU A 25 -10.76 -16.55 -3.93
N GLU A 26 -11.05 -17.84 -4.04
CA GLU A 26 -11.05 -18.74 -2.89
C GLU A 26 -9.65 -18.98 -2.32
N ALA A 27 -8.63 -19.03 -3.19
CA ALA A 27 -7.23 -19.10 -2.76
C ALA A 27 -6.81 -17.81 -2.05
N LEU A 28 -7.26 -16.65 -2.53
CA LEU A 28 -7.04 -15.38 -1.84
C LEU A 28 -7.69 -15.39 -0.45
N ARG A 29 -8.94 -15.83 -0.34
CA ARG A 29 -9.66 -15.94 0.94
C ARG A 29 -8.91 -16.84 1.92
N HIS A 30 -8.46 -18.02 1.47
CA HIS A 30 -7.67 -18.93 2.30
C HIS A 30 -6.32 -18.34 2.69
N LEU A 31 -5.63 -17.63 1.79
CA LEU A 31 -4.36 -16.97 2.09
C LEU A 31 -4.50 -15.95 3.22
N ILE A 32 -5.53 -15.10 3.16
CA ILE A 32 -5.76 -14.07 4.19
C ILE A 32 -6.12 -14.73 5.52
N ALA A 33 -7.02 -15.71 5.51
CA ALA A 33 -7.38 -16.46 6.71
C ALA A 33 -6.16 -17.18 7.33
N HIS A 34 -5.27 -17.73 6.52
CA HIS A 34 -4.03 -18.37 6.96
C HIS A 34 -3.09 -17.37 7.66
N ILE A 35 -2.92 -16.17 7.08
CA ILE A 35 -2.13 -15.10 7.69
C ILE A 35 -2.70 -14.73 9.06
N HIS A 36 -4.00 -14.47 9.17
CA HIS A 36 -4.62 -14.09 10.45
C HIS A 36 -4.56 -15.20 11.50
N THR A 37 -4.67 -16.46 11.08
CA THR A 37 -4.69 -17.60 12.01
C THR A 37 -3.30 -17.90 12.55
N LEU A 38 -2.28 -17.93 11.70
CA LEU A 38 -0.93 -18.32 12.10
C LEU A 38 -0.03 -17.15 12.50
N HIS A 39 -0.36 -15.93 12.03
CA HIS A 39 0.44 -14.72 12.23
C HIS A 39 -0.46 -13.53 12.63
N PRO A 40 -1.22 -13.60 13.74
CA PRO A 40 -2.27 -12.63 14.10
C PRO A 40 -1.80 -11.18 14.34
N GLY A 41 -0.49 -10.92 14.33
CA GLY A 41 0.10 -9.59 14.44
C GLY A 41 0.48 -8.95 13.10
N VAL A 42 0.35 -9.66 11.97
CA VAL A 42 0.76 -9.17 10.65
C VAL A 42 -0.49 -8.76 9.85
N PRO A 43 -0.74 -7.45 9.66
CA PRO A 43 -1.90 -6.98 8.92
C PRO A 43 -1.84 -7.34 7.44
N VAL A 44 -3.02 -7.47 6.84
CA VAL A 44 -3.22 -7.73 5.42
C VAL A 44 -3.81 -6.51 4.73
N ILE A 45 -3.09 -6.01 3.74
CA ILE A 45 -3.51 -4.92 2.86
C ILE A 45 -4.03 -5.52 1.55
N LEU A 46 -5.33 -5.45 1.29
CA LEU A 46 -5.89 -5.85 0.00
C LEU A 46 -5.67 -4.75 -1.04
N ASP A 47 -4.76 -4.99 -1.98
CA ASP A 47 -4.48 -4.02 -3.03
C ASP A 47 -5.47 -4.18 -4.19
N SER A 48 -6.61 -3.50 -4.11
CA SER A 48 -7.75 -3.61 -5.03
C SER A 48 -8.03 -2.35 -5.86
N LYS A 49 -7.54 -1.18 -5.41
CA LYS A 49 -7.67 0.13 -6.07
C LYS A 49 -9.12 0.46 -6.47
N ARG A 50 -10.09 0.05 -5.65
CA ARG A 50 -11.52 0.26 -5.96
C ARG A 50 -11.87 1.74 -5.97
N GLY A 51 -12.85 2.10 -6.78
CA GLY A 51 -13.39 3.44 -6.88
C GLY A 51 -14.66 3.40 -7.72
N ASP A 52 -15.81 3.51 -7.05
CA ASP A 52 -17.14 3.50 -7.65
C ASP A 52 -18.08 4.31 -6.73
N ILE A 53 -19.36 4.47 -7.05
CA ILE A 53 -20.28 5.32 -6.29
C ILE A 53 -21.46 4.55 -5.70
N GLY A 54 -22.05 5.13 -4.65
CA GLY A 54 -23.26 4.63 -4.01
C GLY A 54 -23.16 3.16 -3.58
N SER A 55 -24.20 2.38 -3.87
CA SER A 55 -24.29 0.95 -3.51
C SER A 55 -23.16 0.09 -4.06
N THR A 56 -22.52 0.48 -5.17
CA THR A 56 -21.40 -0.29 -5.72
C THR A 56 -20.16 -0.16 -4.84
N ALA A 57 -19.89 1.03 -4.32
CA ALA A 57 -18.81 1.25 -3.36
C ALA A 57 -19.04 0.48 -2.05
N GLU A 58 -20.29 0.39 -1.58
CA GLU A 58 -20.66 -0.43 -0.41
C GLU A 58 -20.37 -1.92 -0.63
N HIS A 59 -20.68 -2.46 -1.82
CA HIS A 59 -20.32 -3.83 -2.16
C HIS A 59 -18.80 -4.05 -2.20
N TYR A 60 -18.02 -3.08 -2.68
CA TYR A 60 -16.56 -3.18 -2.64
C TYR A 60 -15.99 -3.12 -1.21
N ALA A 61 -16.57 -2.30 -0.33
CA ALA A 61 -16.19 -2.28 1.08
C ALA A 61 -16.51 -3.64 1.75
N THR A 62 -17.69 -4.21 1.45
CA THR A 62 -18.10 -5.54 1.92
C THR A 62 -17.17 -6.64 1.38
N GLU A 63 -16.82 -6.57 0.08
CA GLU A 63 -15.86 -7.49 -0.54
C GLU A 63 -14.51 -7.47 0.21
N ALA A 64 -13.95 -6.28 0.44
CA ALA A 64 -12.64 -6.13 1.04
C ALA A 64 -12.61 -6.55 2.52
N PHE A 65 -13.53 -6.01 3.32
CA PHE A 65 -13.44 -6.09 4.78
C PHE A 65 -14.25 -7.23 5.39
N ASP A 66 -15.29 -7.71 4.72
CA ASP A 66 -16.18 -8.74 5.28
C ASP A 66 -15.96 -10.09 4.60
N ARG A 67 -15.87 -10.12 3.27
CA ARG A 67 -15.60 -11.38 2.54
C ARG A 67 -14.15 -11.82 2.65
N TYR A 68 -13.21 -10.91 2.39
CA TYR A 68 -11.78 -11.21 2.45
C TYR A 68 -11.15 -10.94 3.81
N ALA A 69 -11.86 -10.25 4.71
CA ALA A 69 -11.37 -9.88 6.04
C ALA A 69 -10.07 -9.04 6.03
N ALA A 70 -9.79 -8.28 4.96
CA ALA A 70 -8.58 -7.46 4.91
C ALA A 70 -8.55 -6.41 6.03
N ASP A 71 -7.37 -6.08 6.52
CA ASP A 71 -7.17 -5.06 7.56
C ASP A 71 -7.10 -3.65 6.97
N ALA A 72 -6.64 -3.54 5.72
CA ALA A 72 -6.65 -2.30 4.95
C ALA A 72 -6.88 -2.56 3.46
N VAL A 73 -7.27 -1.51 2.72
CA VAL A 73 -7.55 -1.60 1.28
C VAL A 73 -7.00 -0.40 0.51
N THR A 74 -6.56 -0.61 -0.73
CA THR A 74 -6.22 0.51 -1.62
C THR A 74 -7.45 1.02 -2.37
N VAL A 75 -7.62 2.35 -2.46
CA VAL A 75 -8.76 2.99 -3.15
C VAL A 75 -8.29 4.09 -4.10
N ASN A 76 -9.04 4.31 -5.19
CA ASN A 76 -8.79 5.37 -6.16
C ASN A 76 -9.66 6.60 -5.86
N PRO A 77 -9.08 7.79 -5.60
CA PRO A 77 -9.83 8.98 -5.20
C PRO A 77 -10.49 9.74 -6.34
N TYR A 78 -10.32 9.31 -7.60
CA TYR A 78 -10.69 10.10 -8.78
C TYR A 78 -12.14 10.58 -8.79
N LEU A 79 -13.08 9.76 -8.30
CA LEU A 79 -14.51 10.08 -8.28
C LEU A 79 -14.92 11.00 -7.12
N GLY A 80 -14.03 11.29 -6.18
CA GLY A 80 -14.31 12.15 -5.02
C GLY A 80 -14.37 11.39 -3.70
N ARG A 81 -14.83 12.07 -2.65
CA ARG A 81 -14.87 11.52 -1.28
C ARG A 81 -15.97 10.47 -1.12
N ASP A 82 -17.10 10.70 -1.76
CA ASP A 82 -18.27 9.83 -1.72
C ASP A 82 -17.98 8.43 -2.27
N SER A 83 -17.07 8.28 -3.24
CA SER A 83 -16.62 6.96 -3.70
C SER A 83 -15.74 6.21 -2.67
N ALA A 84 -15.06 6.93 -1.80
CA ALA A 84 -14.24 6.38 -0.73
C ALA A 84 -15.00 6.22 0.60
N GLN A 85 -16.13 6.92 0.76
CA GLN A 85 -16.84 7.03 2.04
C GLN A 85 -17.22 5.68 2.65
N PRO A 86 -17.73 4.67 1.90
CA PRO A 86 -18.04 3.36 2.48
C PRO A 86 -16.82 2.64 3.07
N PHE A 87 -15.61 2.94 2.59
CA PHE A 87 -14.38 2.43 3.17
C PHE A 87 -13.93 3.26 4.39
N LEU A 88 -14.04 4.59 4.30
CA LEU A 88 -13.68 5.51 5.38
C LEU A 88 -14.56 5.33 6.63
N ASP A 89 -15.82 4.93 6.45
CA ASP A 89 -16.76 4.64 7.54
C ASP A 89 -16.34 3.41 8.37
N ARG A 90 -15.43 2.57 7.87
CA ARG A 90 -14.87 1.41 8.57
C ARG A 90 -13.70 1.84 9.45
N ALA A 91 -14.02 2.47 10.59
CA ALA A 91 -13.04 3.05 11.51
C ALA A 91 -12.00 2.06 12.05
N ASP A 92 -12.30 0.75 12.04
CA ASP A 92 -11.44 -0.35 12.46
C ASP A 92 -10.58 -0.94 11.33
N ARG A 93 -10.55 -0.30 10.16
CA ARG A 93 -9.81 -0.74 8.97
C ARG A 93 -8.99 0.39 8.37
N GLY A 94 -7.90 0.08 7.68
CA GLY A 94 -7.06 1.05 6.99
C GLY A 94 -7.56 1.39 5.58
N VAL A 95 -7.44 2.66 5.18
CA VAL A 95 -7.78 3.10 3.81
C VAL A 95 -6.57 3.76 3.16
N ILE A 96 -6.04 3.13 2.12
CA ILE A 96 -4.81 3.57 1.45
C ILE A 96 -5.16 4.21 0.11
N VAL A 97 -5.14 5.54 0.06
CA VAL A 97 -5.62 6.30 -1.10
C VAL A 97 -4.50 6.47 -2.12
N LEU A 98 -4.78 6.20 -3.40
CA LEU A 98 -3.83 6.46 -4.48
C LEU A 98 -3.51 7.97 -4.57
N CYS A 99 -2.24 8.33 -4.46
CA CYS A 99 -1.80 9.72 -4.45
C CYS A 99 -0.83 10.02 -5.59
N ARG A 100 0.41 9.53 -5.50
CA ARG A 100 1.46 9.69 -6.53
C ARG A 100 2.02 8.33 -6.88
N THR A 101 1.71 7.79 -8.04
CA THR A 101 2.14 6.44 -8.45
C THR A 101 3.41 6.47 -9.29
N SER A 102 4.15 5.36 -9.35
CA SER A 102 5.47 5.27 -10.02
C SER A 102 5.43 4.84 -11.49
N ASN A 103 4.25 4.61 -12.08
CA ASN A 103 4.13 4.16 -13.47
C ASN A 103 4.43 5.29 -14.46
N PRO A 104 4.91 5.00 -15.69
CA PRO A 104 5.28 6.02 -16.68
C PRO A 104 4.16 7.02 -17.04
N GLY A 105 2.91 6.56 -17.06
CA GLY A 105 1.74 7.42 -17.34
C GLY A 105 1.17 8.17 -16.13
N SER A 106 1.81 8.09 -14.96
CA SER A 106 1.32 8.76 -13.73
C SER A 106 1.12 10.27 -13.92
N GLY A 107 2.04 10.91 -14.65
CA GLY A 107 2.03 12.36 -14.89
C GLY A 107 0.90 12.89 -15.78
N GLU A 108 0.20 12.04 -16.54
CA GLU A 108 -0.89 12.49 -17.43
C GLU A 108 -1.98 13.28 -16.68
N PHE A 109 -2.30 12.83 -15.46
CA PHE A 109 -3.22 13.54 -14.57
C PHE A 109 -2.57 14.04 -13.30
N GLN A 110 -1.67 13.26 -12.70
CA GLN A 110 -1.16 13.59 -11.36
C GLN A 110 -0.32 14.87 -11.35
N ASP A 111 0.33 15.18 -12.48
CA ASP A 111 1.15 16.39 -12.63
C ASP A 111 0.35 17.58 -13.19
N ALA A 112 -0.94 17.40 -13.50
CA ALA A 112 -1.80 18.48 -13.95
C ALA A 112 -1.91 19.55 -12.85
N LEU A 113 -1.70 20.80 -13.25
CA LEU A 113 -1.68 21.92 -12.30
C LEU A 113 -3.09 22.43 -12.02
N ILE A 114 -3.44 22.51 -10.74
CA ILE A 114 -4.62 23.19 -10.23
C ILE A 114 -4.11 24.27 -9.27
N ASP A 115 -4.40 25.53 -9.57
CA ASP A 115 -3.91 26.68 -8.80
C ASP A 115 -2.39 26.66 -8.56
N GLY A 116 -1.63 26.22 -9.58
CA GLY A 116 -0.17 26.17 -9.54
C GLY A 116 0.45 24.99 -8.79
N ARG A 117 -0.35 24.07 -8.23
CA ARG A 117 0.13 22.83 -7.59
C ARG A 117 -0.33 21.58 -8.37
N PRO A 118 0.50 20.53 -8.47
CA PRO A 118 0.11 19.26 -9.05
C PRO A 118 -1.12 18.63 -8.38
N LEU A 119 -1.98 17.97 -9.16
CA LEU A 119 -3.19 17.29 -8.68
C LEU A 119 -2.90 16.34 -7.51
N TYR A 120 -1.79 15.58 -7.54
CA TYR A 120 -1.48 14.66 -6.45
C TYR A 120 -1.28 15.37 -5.10
N GLN A 121 -0.82 16.62 -5.08
CA GLN A 121 -0.67 17.39 -3.83
C GLN A 121 -2.03 17.79 -3.26
N HIS A 122 -3.00 18.11 -4.12
CA HIS A 122 -4.38 18.37 -3.71
C HIS A 122 -5.04 17.10 -3.17
N VAL A 123 -4.78 15.94 -3.78
CA VAL A 123 -5.24 14.64 -3.25
C VAL A 123 -4.65 14.40 -1.86
N ALA A 124 -3.33 14.54 -1.70
CA ALA A 124 -2.65 14.37 -0.41
C ALA A 124 -3.25 15.26 0.69
N GLU A 125 -3.41 16.56 0.39
CA GLU A 125 -3.98 17.53 1.32
C GLU A 125 -5.43 17.20 1.69
N ARG A 126 -6.26 16.84 0.70
CA ARG A 126 -7.66 16.45 0.91
C ARG A 126 -7.76 15.22 1.82
N VAL A 127 -6.93 14.20 1.60
CA VAL A 127 -6.95 13.00 2.43
C VAL A 127 -6.55 13.34 3.86
N ALA A 128 -5.44 14.05 4.03
CA ALA A 128 -4.90 14.38 5.35
C ALA A 128 -5.85 15.26 6.17
N ARG A 129 -6.50 16.25 5.55
CA ARG A 129 -7.32 17.25 6.24
C ARG A 129 -8.79 16.86 6.34
N ASP A 130 -9.35 16.28 5.28
CA ASP A 130 -10.80 16.13 5.14
C ASP A 130 -11.29 14.68 5.25
N TRP A 131 -10.50 13.69 4.82
CA TRP A 131 -10.95 12.29 4.73
C TRP A 131 -10.53 11.47 5.95
N ASN A 132 -9.38 11.79 6.55
CA ASN A 132 -8.79 11.02 7.64
C ASN A 132 -9.45 11.27 9.02
N GLY A 133 -10.78 11.33 9.08
CA GLY A 133 -11.53 11.61 10.32
C GLY A 133 -11.32 10.56 11.42
N ASN A 134 -11.00 9.32 11.03
CA ASN A 134 -10.75 8.20 11.93
C ASN A 134 -9.26 7.95 12.21
N GLY A 135 -8.34 8.71 11.60
CA GLY A 135 -6.90 8.52 11.77
C GLY A 135 -6.33 7.23 11.16
N ASN A 136 -7.06 6.60 10.24
CA ASN A 136 -6.78 5.30 9.63
C ASN A 136 -6.45 5.38 8.12
N CYS A 137 -6.25 6.58 7.57
CA CYS A 137 -5.86 6.77 6.18
C CYS A 137 -4.34 6.71 5.97
N LEU A 138 -3.95 6.17 4.82
CA LEU A 138 -2.60 6.17 4.29
C LEU A 138 -2.61 6.67 2.84
N LEU A 139 -1.45 7.00 2.29
CA LEU A 139 -1.29 7.36 0.87
C LEU A 139 -0.40 6.37 0.14
N VAL A 140 -0.75 6.05 -1.11
CA VAL A 140 0.18 5.39 -2.03
C VAL A 140 1.07 6.45 -2.67
N VAL A 141 2.37 6.39 -2.37
CA VAL A 141 3.39 7.32 -2.87
C VAL A 141 4.55 6.49 -3.42
N GLY A 142 4.83 6.59 -4.73
CA GLY A 142 5.84 5.80 -5.41
C GLY A 142 7.28 6.19 -5.04
N ALA A 143 8.18 5.20 -5.02
CA ALA A 143 9.59 5.39 -4.64
C ALA A 143 10.46 6.11 -5.70
N THR A 144 9.96 6.30 -6.92
CA THR A 144 10.78 6.72 -8.08
C THR A 144 11.25 8.17 -8.01
N TRP A 145 10.58 9.03 -7.23
CA TRP A 145 10.86 10.46 -7.18
C TRP A 145 11.02 10.93 -5.74
N PRO A 146 12.23 10.88 -5.16
CA PRO A 146 12.47 11.25 -3.76
C PRO A 146 11.99 12.66 -3.42
N LYS A 147 12.09 13.60 -4.37
CA LYS A 147 11.60 14.97 -4.22
C LYS A 147 10.09 15.04 -3.99
N GLU A 148 9.30 14.37 -4.83
CA GLU A 148 7.84 14.37 -4.72
C GLU A 148 7.39 13.68 -3.42
N LEU A 149 8.12 12.66 -3.01
CA LEU A 149 7.87 11.94 -1.77
C LEU A 149 8.13 12.84 -0.54
N ALA A 150 9.18 13.67 -0.56
CA ALA A 150 9.40 14.72 0.44
C ALA A 150 8.34 15.84 0.41
N GLU A 151 7.91 16.25 -0.78
CA GLU A 151 6.84 17.25 -0.94
C GLU A 151 5.53 16.74 -0.32
N VAL A 152 5.15 15.48 -0.57
CA VAL A 152 3.96 14.87 0.04
C VAL A 152 4.13 14.75 1.56
N ARG A 153 5.28 14.28 2.07
CA ARG A 153 5.56 14.22 3.52
C ARG A 153 5.40 15.58 4.20
N ALA A 154 5.94 16.63 3.61
CA ALA A 154 5.82 17.99 4.14
C ALA A 154 4.37 18.50 4.19
N LEU A 155 3.51 18.04 3.27
CA LEU A 155 2.09 18.44 3.22
C LEU A 155 1.23 17.71 4.25
N VAL A 156 1.52 16.44 4.54
CA VAL A 156 0.60 15.55 5.27
C VAL A 156 1.07 15.19 6.68
N GLY A 157 2.24 15.66 7.11
CA GLY A 157 2.77 15.40 8.46
C GLY A 157 3.08 13.91 8.64
N ASP A 158 2.54 13.27 9.68
CA ASP A 158 2.85 11.88 10.03
C ASP A 158 1.96 10.82 9.34
N LEU A 159 1.10 11.22 8.41
CA LEU A 159 0.21 10.29 7.71
C LEU A 159 1.02 9.19 7.00
N PRO A 160 0.78 7.88 7.24
CA PRO A 160 1.68 6.85 6.74
C PRO A 160 1.55 6.61 5.23
N PHE A 161 2.64 6.18 4.59
CA PHE A 161 2.68 5.88 3.16
C PHE A 161 2.84 4.38 2.88
N LEU A 162 2.10 3.89 1.89
CA LEU A 162 2.43 2.66 1.19
C LEU A 162 3.33 3.02 0.00
N VAL A 163 4.57 2.53 0.02
CA VAL A 163 5.59 2.84 -0.99
C VAL A 163 5.85 1.62 -1.88
N PRO A 164 5.21 1.52 -3.05
CA PRO A 164 5.52 0.48 -4.01
C PRO A 164 6.80 0.79 -4.80
N GLY A 165 7.50 -0.26 -5.22
CA GLY A 165 8.48 -0.18 -6.32
C GLY A 165 9.95 -0.27 -5.93
N ILE A 166 10.30 -0.47 -4.65
CA ILE A 166 11.70 -0.67 -4.26
C ILE A 166 12.25 -1.98 -4.86
N GLY A 167 13.50 -1.93 -5.33
CA GLY A 167 14.21 -3.05 -5.97
C GLY A 167 13.90 -3.22 -7.46
N ALA A 168 12.67 -3.56 -7.82
CA ALA A 168 12.33 -3.88 -9.23
C ALA A 168 12.13 -2.65 -10.14
N GLN A 169 11.90 -1.46 -9.57
CA GLN A 169 11.70 -0.20 -10.32
C GLN A 169 12.83 0.82 -10.06
N GLY A 170 13.95 0.38 -9.47
CA GLY A 170 15.12 1.24 -9.23
C GLY A 170 14.97 2.24 -8.08
N GLY A 171 13.99 2.05 -7.18
CA GLY A 171 13.86 2.87 -5.97
C GLY A 171 14.98 2.58 -4.97
N ASP A 172 15.66 3.64 -4.54
CA ASP A 172 16.73 3.64 -3.53
C ASP A 172 16.12 3.71 -2.11
N VAL A 173 16.42 2.71 -1.27
CA VAL A 173 15.90 2.62 0.11
C VAL A 173 16.35 3.81 0.94
N GLU A 174 17.61 4.24 0.81
CA GLU A 174 18.14 5.39 1.54
C GLU A 174 17.36 6.65 1.18
N ALA A 175 17.18 6.90 -0.12
CA ALA A 175 16.44 8.05 -0.60
C ALA A 175 14.97 8.01 -0.16
N VAL A 176 14.32 6.84 -0.15
CA VAL A 176 12.93 6.71 0.32
C VAL A 176 12.82 7.01 1.82
N LEU A 177 13.69 6.47 2.67
CA LEU A 177 13.63 6.76 4.10
C LEU A 177 13.94 8.23 4.39
N LYS A 178 15.01 8.77 3.80
CA LYS A 178 15.42 10.16 4.01
C LYS A 178 14.35 11.18 3.64
N ASN A 179 13.54 10.89 2.60
CA ASN A 179 12.54 11.82 2.11
C ASN A 179 11.12 11.50 2.61
N GLY A 180 10.86 10.29 3.08
CA GLY A 180 9.52 9.79 3.35
C GLY A 180 9.22 9.37 4.76
N ALA A 181 10.23 9.02 5.55
CA ALA A 181 9.99 8.61 6.92
C ALA A 181 9.43 9.79 7.72
N THR A 182 8.68 9.48 8.78
CA THR A 182 8.36 10.47 9.81
C THR A 182 9.62 10.82 10.61
N ALA A 183 9.54 11.82 11.47
CA ALA A 183 10.69 12.23 12.30
C ALA A 183 11.26 11.10 13.17
N ASP A 184 10.44 10.10 13.51
CA ASP A 184 10.83 8.92 14.30
C ASP A 184 11.34 7.74 13.45
N GLY A 185 11.49 7.91 12.12
CA GLY A 185 11.94 6.84 11.22
C GLY A 185 10.86 5.82 10.82
N ASP A 186 9.60 6.09 11.18
CA ASP A 186 8.42 5.27 10.90
C ASP A 186 7.62 5.81 9.69
N GLY A 187 6.34 5.44 9.59
CA GLY A 187 5.39 6.01 8.65
C GLY A 187 5.49 5.51 7.21
N LEU A 188 6.27 4.46 6.95
CA LEU A 188 6.44 3.86 5.63
C LEU A 188 6.17 2.35 5.66
N VAL A 189 5.34 1.89 4.73
CA VAL A 189 5.15 0.48 4.37
C VAL A 189 5.77 0.28 3.00
N ILE A 190 6.98 -0.25 2.95
CA ILE A 190 7.72 -0.48 1.70
C ILE A 190 7.28 -1.81 1.10
N SER A 191 6.67 -1.77 -0.08
CA SER A 191 6.15 -2.96 -0.75
C SER A 191 7.18 -3.55 -1.71
N SER A 192 7.52 -4.82 -1.47
CA SER A 192 8.35 -5.66 -2.35
C SER A 192 7.59 -6.93 -2.70
N SER A 193 7.49 -7.25 -4.00
CA SER A 193 6.76 -8.44 -4.48
C SER A 193 7.69 -9.38 -5.21
N ARG A 194 8.00 -9.10 -6.48
CA ARG A 194 8.78 -10.00 -7.35
C ARG A 194 10.16 -10.35 -6.79
N ALA A 195 10.84 -9.40 -6.14
CA ALA A 195 12.16 -9.62 -5.53
C ALA A 195 12.12 -10.65 -4.40
N ILE A 196 10.97 -10.82 -3.72
CA ILE A 196 10.77 -11.82 -2.66
C ILE A 196 10.18 -13.10 -3.24
N LEU A 197 9.08 -12.98 -4.00
CA LEU A 197 8.33 -14.12 -4.52
C LEU A 197 9.14 -14.99 -5.49
N TYR A 198 10.09 -14.39 -6.21
CA TYR A 198 10.90 -15.04 -7.23
C TYR A 198 12.40 -15.02 -6.91
N ALA A 199 12.75 -14.90 -5.62
CA ALA A 199 14.14 -14.96 -5.16
C ALA A 199 14.81 -16.32 -5.41
N GLY A 200 14.01 -17.40 -5.40
CA GLY A 200 14.44 -18.77 -5.65
C GLY A 200 13.55 -19.46 -6.67
N ASN A 201 13.96 -20.65 -7.11
CA ASN A 201 13.24 -21.46 -8.10
C ASN A 201 13.21 -22.91 -7.65
N GLY A 202 12.02 -23.52 -7.61
CA GLY A 202 11.86 -24.92 -7.21
C GLY A 202 11.68 -25.07 -5.71
N ASP A 203 12.29 -26.10 -5.11
CA ASP A 203 12.00 -26.52 -3.73
C ASP A 203 12.56 -25.57 -2.65
N ASP A 204 13.50 -24.69 -3.00
CA ASP A 204 14.15 -23.73 -2.10
C ASP A 204 13.38 -22.40 -1.98
N PHE A 205 12.22 -22.27 -2.63
CA PHE A 205 11.47 -21.01 -2.73
C PHE A 205 11.20 -20.33 -1.39
N ALA A 206 10.95 -21.12 -0.33
CA ALA A 206 10.66 -20.60 0.99
C ALA A 206 11.89 -19.97 1.65
N ASP A 207 13.03 -20.65 1.59
CA ASP A 207 14.30 -20.18 2.17
C ASP A 207 14.84 -18.98 1.39
N ALA A 208 14.73 -19.01 0.06
CA ALA A 208 15.13 -17.90 -0.79
C ALA A 208 14.28 -16.65 -0.53
N ALA A 209 12.95 -16.80 -0.43
CA ALA A 209 12.05 -15.69 -0.09
C ALA A 209 12.35 -15.12 1.31
N ARG A 210 12.65 -15.99 2.29
CA ARG A 210 13.07 -15.58 3.64
C ARG A 210 14.36 -14.78 3.61
N SER A 211 15.39 -15.27 2.95
CA SER A 211 16.68 -14.60 2.82
C SER A 211 16.54 -13.22 2.18
N ALA A 212 15.75 -13.12 1.10
CA ALA A 212 15.48 -11.85 0.43
C ALA A 212 14.71 -10.88 1.33
N ALA A 213 13.72 -11.36 2.10
CA ALA A 213 12.93 -10.53 3.01
C ALA A 213 13.77 -9.99 4.17
N ILE A 214 14.60 -10.84 4.78
CA ILE A 214 15.53 -10.43 5.85
C ILE A 214 16.53 -9.40 5.34
N THR A 215 17.15 -9.67 4.18
CA THR A 215 18.11 -8.74 3.56
C THR A 215 17.48 -7.36 3.35
N GLN A 216 16.27 -7.31 2.80
CA GLN A 216 15.58 -6.05 2.55
C GLN A 216 15.14 -5.35 3.84
N ARG A 217 14.67 -6.09 4.85
CA ARG A 217 14.35 -5.54 6.17
C ARG A 217 15.58 -4.92 6.82
N ASP A 218 16.71 -5.61 6.78
CA ASP A 218 17.96 -5.16 7.39
C ASP A 218 18.52 -3.92 6.66
N GLU A 219 18.39 -3.86 5.33
CA GLU A 219 18.68 -2.65 4.55
C GLU A 219 17.79 -1.47 4.95
N ILE A 220 16.47 -1.67 5.09
CA ILE A 220 15.54 -0.63 5.56
C ILE A 220 15.94 -0.15 6.97
N ASN A 221 16.20 -1.08 7.90
CA ASN A 221 16.57 -0.74 9.28
C ASN A 221 17.95 -0.06 9.37
N HIS A 222 18.84 -0.25 8.40
CA HIS A 222 20.14 0.43 8.36
C HIS A 222 19.99 1.94 8.13
N TYR A 223 18.97 2.36 7.37
CA TYR A 223 18.75 3.76 7.00
C TYR A 223 17.66 4.45 7.84
N ARG A 224 17.08 3.75 8.83
CA ARG A 224 16.10 4.28 9.79
C ARG A 224 16.80 5.05 10.90
#